data_AF-A0A954XFS5-F1
#
_entry.id   AF-A0A954XFS5-F1
#
_cell.length_a   1.000
_cell.length_b   1.000
_cell.length_c   1.000
_cell.angle_alpha   90.00
_cell.angle_beta   90.00
_cell.angle_gamma   90.00
#
_symmetry.space_group_name_H-M   'P 1'
#
loop_
_entity.id
_entity.type
_entity.pdbx_description
1 polymer ?
#
loop_
_entity_poly.entity_id
_entity_poly.type
_entity_poly.pdbx_seq_one_letter_code
_entity_poly.pdbx_strand_id
1 'polypeptide(L)'
;MRRAVDMPEADDGGLPRIHGGSRMLGSMMRGRRRWFRALTCALCVSLTFGPSIPYTTIAQQPSNLDRNPERYSLLEPVVNRVLTSDAAPVSDGRPSPTVPVEWRPWWREGVTRGLHDARDDRPVNLEHLLANALEFSEQIRVFRDVPLIRETAIDEAAGDFDAQTFADTNMIDTNTPVGSLLTTGGASRFHDLNWSAGGGVKQKNSLGGQFEVSQRFGYQNNNSTYFTPTEQGTARLTLRYTQPLL
;
A
#
# COMPACT_ATOMS: atom_id res chain seq x y z
N MET A 1 -9.44 -109.89 5.72
CA MET A 1 -8.02 -109.84 6.14
C MET A 1 -7.21 -109.28 4.98
N ARG A 2 -6.47 -108.17 5.24
CA ARG A 2 -5.33 -107.58 4.50
C ARG A 2 -5.27 -107.64 2.96
N ARG A 3 -4.92 -106.47 2.41
CA ARG A 3 -4.30 -106.12 1.09
C ARG A 3 -5.26 -105.40 0.17
N ALA A 4 -4.83 -104.45 -0.64
CA ALA A 4 -3.63 -103.63 -0.72
C ALA A 4 -4.12 -102.37 -1.45
N VAL A 5 -3.67 -101.18 -1.03
CA VAL A 5 -3.98 -99.95 -1.76
C VAL A 5 -2.80 -99.70 -2.69
N ASP A 6 -3.03 -99.97 -3.97
CA ASP A 6 -2.16 -99.56 -5.08
C ASP A 6 -2.37 -98.06 -5.35
N MET A 7 -1.25 -97.35 -5.50
CA MET A 7 -1.22 -96.08 -6.23
C MET A 7 -1.34 -96.35 -7.73
N PRO A 8 -1.90 -95.40 -8.47
CA PRO A 8 -1.13 -94.91 -9.61
C PRO A 8 -1.07 -93.38 -9.71
N GLU A 9 0.01 -93.02 -10.41
CA GLU A 9 0.59 -91.74 -10.76
C GLU A 9 0.00 -91.18 -12.08
N ALA A 10 0.23 -89.88 -12.30
CA ALA A 10 -0.03 -89.08 -13.51
C ALA A 10 -1.54 -88.80 -13.81
N ASP A 11 -1.97 -87.64 -14.31
CA ASP A 11 -1.35 -86.77 -15.30
C ASP A 11 -2.07 -85.40 -15.37
N ASP A 12 -1.42 -84.51 -16.08
CA ASP A 12 -1.60 -83.11 -16.43
C ASP A 12 -3.01 -82.49 -16.65
N GLY A 13 -3.04 -81.18 -16.36
CA GLY A 13 -3.40 -80.19 -17.40
C GLY A 13 -4.88 -79.87 -17.62
N GLY A 14 -5.37 -78.84 -16.93
CA GLY A 14 -6.68 -78.26 -17.26
C GLY A 14 -6.96 -76.95 -16.53
N LEU A 15 -6.45 -75.83 -17.06
CA LEU A 15 -6.83 -74.48 -16.62
C LEU A 15 -8.32 -74.21 -16.94
N PRO A 16 -9.15 -73.76 -15.97
CA PRO A 16 -10.46 -73.23 -16.28
C PRO A 16 -10.36 -71.78 -16.77
N ARG A 17 -10.82 -71.55 -18.00
CA ARG A 17 -11.20 -70.22 -18.51
C ARG A 17 -12.29 -69.63 -17.62
N ILE A 18 -11.97 -68.55 -16.91
CA ILE A 18 -12.97 -67.70 -16.25
C ILE A 18 -13.19 -66.46 -17.12
N HIS A 19 -14.34 -66.43 -17.78
CA HIS A 19 -14.97 -65.20 -18.25
C HIS A 19 -15.67 -64.54 -17.07
N GLY A 20 -15.37 -63.26 -16.80
CA GLY A 20 -16.18 -62.49 -15.85
C GLY A 20 -15.56 -61.17 -15.39
N GLY A 21 -15.99 -60.07 -16.02
CA GLY A 21 -16.28 -58.82 -15.33
C GLY A 21 -15.13 -58.03 -14.69
N SER A 22 -14.57 -57.08 -15.43
CA SER A 22 -14.04 -55.85 -14.83
C SER A 22 -14.27 -54.64 -15.76
N ARG A 23 -15.53 -54.22 -15.83
CA ARG A 23 -15.91 -52.84 -16.18
C ARG A 23 -16.19 -52.10 -14.87
N MET A 24 -15.15 -51.62 -14.19
CA MET A 24 -15.29 -50.60 -13.14
C MET A 24 -14.01 -49.75 -13.06
N LEU A 25 -13.75 -48.99 -14.13
CA LEU A 25 -12.84 -47.85 -14.08
C LEU A 25 -13.35 -46.80 -15.07
N GLY A 26 -14.45 -46.12 -14.71
CA GLY A 26 -15.12 -45.22 -15.66
C GLY A 26 -16.34 -44.47 -15.15
N SER A 27 -16.41 -44.11 -13.86
CA SER A 27 -17.51 -43.27 -13.35
C SER A 27 -17.11 -42.16 -12.38
N MET A 28 -15.82 -41.80 -12.28
CA MET A 28 -15.35 -40.77 -11.34
C MET A 28 -14.80 -39.49 -12.01
N MET A 29 -15.27 -39.14 -13.21
CA MET A 29 -14.91 -37.88 -13.88
C MET A 29 -16.04 -37.21 -14.69
N ARG A 30 -17.31 -37.35 -14.26
CA ARG A 30 -18.45 -36.65 -14.90
C ARG A 30 -19.05 -35.48 -14.11
N GLY A 31 -18.66 -35.24 -12.85
CA GLY A 31 -19.20 -34.14 -12.04
C GLY A 31 -18.47 -32.79 -12.15
N ARG A 32 -17.21 -32.77 -12.59
CA ARG A 32 -16.35 -31.57 -12.53
C ARG A 32 -16.44 -30.59 -13.71
N ARG A 33 -17.20 -30.93 -14.77
CA ARG A 33 -17.28 -30.10 -16.00
C ARG A 33 -18.42 -29.06 -16.02
N ARG A 34 -19.29 -29.01 -14.99
CA ARG A 34 -20.39 -28.04 -14.93
C ARG A 34 -20.06 -26.74 -14.19
N TRP A 35 -19.00 -26.70 -13.39
CA TRP A 35 -18.62 -25.51 -12.61
C TRP A 35 -17.90 -24.43 -13.41
N PHE A 36 -17.25 -24.78 -14.53
CA PHE A 36 -16.54 -23.79 -15.37
C PHE A 36 -17.46 -22.92 -16.25
N ARG A 37 -18.77 -23.21 -16.34
CA ARG A 37 -19.73 -22.38 -17.09
C ARG A 37 -20.52 -21.39 -16.23
N ALA A 38 -20.50 -21.53 -14.90
CA ALA A 38 -21.11 -20.55 -14.00
C ALA A 38 -20.19 -19.34 -13.72
N LEU A 39 -18.88 -19.52 -13.85
CA LEU A 39 -17.89 -18.45 -13.66
C LEU A 39 -17.81 -17.46 -14.83
N THR A 40 -18.47 -17.76 -15.96
CA THR A 40 -18.50 -16.88 -17.15
C THR A 40 -19.75 -16.00 -17.24
N CYS A 41 -20.74 -16.16 -16.35
CA CYS A 41 -22.00 -15.38 -16.41
C CYS A 41 -22.14 -14.30 -15.33
N ALA A 42 -21.26 -14.23 -14.32
CA ALA A 42 -21.28 -13.18 -13.30
C ALA A 42 -20.44 -11.93 -13.67
N LEU A 43 -19.93 -11.86 -14.90
CA LEU A 43 -19.05 -10.78 -15.38
C LEU A 43 -19.68 -9.95 -16.52
N CYS A 44 -20.98 -10.11 -16.79
CA CYS A 44 -21.70 -9.44 -17.88
C CYS A 44 -22.84 -8.52 -17.42
N VAL A 45 -22.72 -7.86 -16.27
CA VAL A 45 -23.42 -6.58 -16.07
C VAL A 45 -22.38 -5.47 -16.24
N SER A 46 -22.04 -5.24 -17.50
CA SER A 46 -21.36 -4.05 -17.98
C SER A 46 -22.29 -2.86 -17.77
N LEU A 47 -22.19 -2.24 -16.59
CA LEU A 47 -22.43 -0.81 -16.47
C LEU A 47 -21.29 -0.11 -17.24
N THR A 48 -21.62 0.39 -18.42
CA THR A 48 -20.84 1.41 -19.12
C THR A 48 -20.77 2.67 -18.26
N PHE A 49 -19.85 2.70 -17.30
CA PHE A 49 -19.28 3.95 -16.82
C PHE A 49 -18.00 4.22 -17.62
N GLY A 50 -17.83 5.47 -18.03
CA GLY A 50 -16.78 5.92 -18.94
C GLY A 50 -15.36 5.61 -18.49
N PRO A 51 -14.35 5.94 -19.31
CA PRO A 51 -12.97 5.53 -19.06
C PRO A 51 -12.45 6.12 -17.74
N SER A 52 -12.54 5.36 -16.66
CA SER A 52 -11.79 5.61 -15.44
C SER A 52 -10.37 5.16 -15.71
N ILE A 53 -9.50 6.13 -15.92
CA ILE A 53 -8.05 5.97 -15.93
C ILE A 53 -7.66 5.21 -14.64
N PRO A 54 -6.99 4.05 -14.73
CA PRO A 54 -6.52 3.35 -13.54
C PRO A 54 -5.31 4.12 -12.99
N TYR A 55 -5.55 5.07 -12.08
CA TYR A 55 -4.50 5.49 -11.17
C TYR A 55 -4.33 4.37 -10.14
N THR A 56 -3.35 3.51 -10.38
CA THR A 56 -2.78 2.67 -9.33
C THR A 56 -2.29 3.59 -8.22
N THR A 57 -3.11 3.75 -7.19
CA THR A 57 -2.67 4.32 -5.92
C THR A 57 -1.75 3.29 -5.30
N ILE A 58 -0.45 3.45 -5.53
CA ILE A 58 0.55 2.87 -4.66
C ILE A 58 0.23 3.45 -3.29
N ALA A 59 -0.09 2.59 -2.32
CA ALA A 59 -0.17 3.00 -0.94
C ALA A 59 1.23 3.51 -0.54
N GLN A 60 1.44 4.82 -0.71
CA GLN A 60 2.59 5.50 -0.14
C GLN A 60 2.37 5.45 1.36
N GLN A 61 3.15 4.58 1.97
CA GLN A 61 3.43 4.55 3.40
C GLN A 61 3.57 6.00 3.87
N PRO A 62 2.81 6.45 4.88
CA PRO A 62 2.87 7.83 5.32
C PRO A 62 4.32 8.12 5.67
N SER A 63 4.93 9.03 4.91
CA SER A 63 6.27 9.50 5.20
C SER A 63 6.18 10.08 6.61
N ASN A 64 7.01 9.57 7.52
CA ASN A 64 7.09 9.95 8.93
C ASN A 64 7.58 11.41 9.13
N LEU A 65 7.36 12.30 8.15
CA LEU A 65 7.81 13.69 8.15
C LEU A 65 6.96 14.58 9.07
N ASP A 66 5.77 14.14 9.48
CA ASP A 66 4.88 14.89 10.38
C ASP A 66 5.25 14.82 11.87
N ARG A 67 6.33 14.11 12.24
CA ARG A 67 6.61 13.82 13.66
C ARG A 67 7.66 14.68 14.33
N ASN A 68 8.23 15.68 13.66
CA ASN A 68 9.26 16.50 14.32
C ASN A 68 9.20 18.00 13.99
N PRO A 69 8.32 18.77 14.69
CA PRO A 69 8.34 20.22 14.63
C PRO A 69 9.66 20.84 15.17
N GLU A 70 10.51 20.09 15.88
CA GLU A 70 11.77 20.63 16.42
C GLU A 70 12.87 20.82 15.38
N ARG A 71 12.77 20.21 14.18
CA ARG A 71 13.78 20.38 13.14
C ARG A 71 13.78 21.78 12.53
N TYR A 72 12.66 22.48 12.55
CA TYR A 72 12.57 23.86 12.05
C TYR A 72 13.04 24.88 13.10
N SER A 73 12.99 24.54 14.39
CA SER A 73 13.43 25.39 15.50
C SER A 73 14.96 25.56 15.59
N LEU A 74 15.73 24.70 14.93
CA LEU A 74 17.21 24.72 14.97
C LEU A 74 17.85 25.67 13.93
N LEU A 75 17.07 26.22 12.99
CA LEU A 75 17.58 27.16 11.98
C LEU A 75 17.44 28.63 12.39
N GLU A 76 16.58 28.94 13.36
CA GLU A 76 16.36 30.28 13.90
C GLU A 76 17.57 30.89 14.67
N PRO A 77 18.39 30.15 15.46
CA PRO A 77 19.46 30.79 16.23
C PRO A 77 20.71 31.15 15.39
N VAL A 78 20.84 30.64 14.16
CA VAL A 78 22.02 30.92 13.31
C VAL A 78 21.86 32.26 12.58
N VAL A 79 20.65 32.58 12.10
CA VAL A 79 20.38 33.83 11.38
C VAL A 79 20.56 35.04 12.29
N ASN A 80 20.16 34.94 13.56
CA ASN A 80 20.32 36.03 14.51
C ASN A 80 21.77 36.25 14.96
N ARG A 81 22.62 35.22 15.03
CA ARG A 81 24.03 35.38 15.44
C ARG A 81 24.89 36.14 14.44
N VAL A 82 24.57 36.07 13.14
CA VAL A 82 25.34 36.80 12.12
C VAL A 82 24.99 38.29 12.11
N LEU A 83 23.76 38.65 12.51
CA LEU A 83 23.30 40.04 12.59
C LEU A 83 23.54 40.71 13.95
N THR A 84 23.83 39.94 15.01
CA THR A 84 24.20 40.44 16.36
C THR A 84 25.66 40.16 16.72
N SER A 85 26.55 40.17 15.73
CA SER A 85 27.95 40.54 15.98
C SER A 85 28.03 42.03 16.30
N ASP A 86 27.42 42.42 17.43
CA ASP A 86 27.55 43.73 18.06
C ASP A 86 28.97 43.85 18.64
N ALA A 87 29.93 44.05 17.75
CA ALA A 87 31.06 44.91 18.06
C ALA A 87 30.60 46.35 17.85
N ALA A 88 29.67 46.82 18.68
CA ALA A 88 29.42 48.25 18.80
C ALA A 88 30.76 48.90 19.22
N PRO A 89 31.28 49.90 18.48
CA PRO A 89 32.48 50.58 18.92
C PRO A 89 32.15 51.29 20.24
N VAL A 90 32.73 50.81 21.34
CA VAL A 90 32.70 51.50 22.62
C VAL A 90 33.41 52.84 22.44
N SER A 91 32.62 53.88 22.21
CA SER A 91 33.05 55.26 22.09
C SER A 91 33.19 55.86 23.48
N ASP A 92 34.30 55.59 24.16
CA ASP A 92 34.60 56.07 25.52
C ASP A 92 34.86 57.59 25.63
N GLY A 93 34.45 58.39 24.65
CA GLY A 93 34.57 59.86 24.66
C GLY A 93 36.01 60.41 24.69
N ARG A 94 37.01 59.54 24.69
CA ARG A 94 38.43 59.92 24.57
C ARG A 94 38.70 60.28 23.11
N PRO A 95 39.41 61.39 22.83
CA PRO A 95 39.82 61.69 21.46
C PRO A 95 40.66 60.52 20.94
N SER A 96 40.20 59.89 19.86
CA SER A 96 40.97 58.85 19.19
C SER A 96 42.36 59.39 18.90
N PRO A 97 43.43 58.66 19.24
CA PRO A 97 44.78 59.12 18.96
C PRO A 97 44.88 59.44 17.48
N THR A 98 45.24 60.68 17.15
CA THR A 98 45.40 61.12 15.77
C THR A 98 46.54 60.31 15.18
N VAL A 99 46.18 59.30 14.39
CA VAL A 99 47.13 58.49 13.66
C VAL A 99 47.90 59.41 12.71
N PRO A 100 49.25 59.45 12.76
CA PRO A 100 50.04 60.27 11.84
C PRO A 100 49.69 59.95 10.39
N VAL A 101 49.66 60.96 9.52
CA VAL A 101 49.28 60.80 8.10
C VAL A 101 50.21 59.81 7.38
N GLU A 102 51.47 59.72 7.83
CA GLU A 102 52.48 58.78 7.34
C GLU A 102 52.43 57.37 7.97
N TRP A 103 51.53 57.10 8.93
CA TRP A 103 51.46 55.79 9.56
C TRP A 103 50.88 54.74 8.61
N ARG A 104 51.75 53.84 8.13
CA ARG A 104 51.35 52.66 7.36
C ARG A 104 51.32 51.45 8.30
N PRO A 105 50.14 50.84 8.56
CA PRO A 105 50.09 49.63 9.37
C PRO A 105 50.88 48.50 8.70
N TRP A 106 51.66 47.75 9.48
CA TRP A 106 52.50 46.65 9.01
C TRP A 106 51.70 45.56 8.27
N TRP A 107 50.42 45.39 8.60
CA TRP A 107 49.52 44.43 7.97
C TRP A 107 48.93 44.92 6.64
N ARG A 108 49.05 46.22 6.30
CA ARG A 108 48.41 46.81 5.11
C ARG A 108 48.81 46.11 3.82
N GLU A 109 50.10 45.81 3.68
CA GLU A 109 50.64 45.16 2.47
C GLU A 109 50.29 43.66 2.42
N GLY A 110 50.02 43.04 3.58
CA GLY A 110 49.58 41.66 3.69
C GLY A 110 48.10 41.49 3.36
N VAL A 111 47.23 42.41 3.79
CA VAL A 111 45.78 42.32 3.54
C VAL A 111 45.39 42.71 2.11
N THR A 112 46.19 43.53 1.43
CA THR A 112 45.98 43.86 0.01
C THR A 112 46.53 42.79 -0.93
N ARG A 113 47.36 41.87 -0.43
CA ARG A 113 47.85 40.75 -1.22
C ARG A 113 46.76 39.69 -1.24
N GLY A 114 46.23 39.39 -2.43
CA GLY A 114 45.33 38.27 -2.62
C GLY A 114 45.93 36.99 -2.04
N LEU A 115 45.12 36.16 -1.39
CA LEU A 115 45.56 34.93 -0.72
C LEU A 115 46.12 33.89 -1.71
N HIS A 116 45.93 34.09 -3.01
CA HIS A 116 46.38 33.21 -4.08
C HIS A 116 47.32 33.94 -5.05
N ASP A 117 48.35 33.21 -5.49
CA ASP A 117 49.40 33.71 -6.38
C ASP A 117 48.85 33.87 -7.82
N ALA A 118 48.46 35.10 -8.16
CA ALA A 118 48.28 35.61 -9.52
C ALA A 118 47.56 34.72 -10.56
N ARG A 119 46.47 34.02 -10.19
CA ARG A 119 45.60 33.34 -11.17
C ARG A 119 44.13 33.66 -10.90
N ASP A 120 43.58 34.46 -11.81
CA ASP A 120 42.15 34.78 -11.98
C ASP A 120 41.52 35.68 -10.89
N ASP A 121 41.97 36.93 -10.80
CA ASP A 121 41.09 38.03 -10.36
C ASP A 121 39.98 38.20 -11.40
N ARG A 122 38.96 37.34 -11.32
CA ARG A 122 37.77 37.50 -12.16
C ARG A 122 36.94 38.64 -11.57
N PRO A 123 36.55 39.64 -12.36
CA PRO A 123 35.56 40.62 -11.91
C PRO A 123 34.26 39.86 -11.64
N VAL A 124 33.98 39.62 -10.37
CA VAL A 124 32.75 38.98 -9.92
C VAL A 124 31.70 40.07 -9.83
N ASN A 125 30.73 40.03 -10.74
CA ASN A 125 29.59 40.92 -10.71
C ASN A 125 28.53 40.39 -9.73
N LEU A 126 27.74 41.29 -9.13
CA LEU A 126 26.70 40.92 -8.17
C LEU A 126 25.68 39.96 -8.80
N GLU A 127 25.33 40.19 -10.06
CA GLU A 127 24.40 39.35 -10.81
C GLU A 127 24.96 37.94 -11.00
N HIS A 128 26.27 37.79 -11.21
CA HIS A 128 26.91 36.47 -11.29
C HIS A 128 26.92 35.77 -9.93
N LEU A 129 27.14 36.49 -8.82
CA LEU A 129 27.02 35.90 -7.48
C LEU A 129 25.60 35.45 -7.19
N LEU A 130 24.61 36.26 -7.57
CA LEU A 130 23.20 35.92 -7.37
C LEU A 130 22.79 34.72 -8.22
N ALA A 131 23.16 34.69 -9.51
CA ALA A 131 22.88 33.56 -10.38
C ALA A 131 23.55 32.27 -9.86
N ASN A 132 24.83 32.34 -9.49
CA ASN A 132 25.55 31.20 -8.91
C ASN A 132 24.95 30.77 -7.56
N ALA A 133 24.50 31.71 -6.73
CA ALA A 133 23.82 31.39 -5.49
C ALA A 133 22.47 30.68 -5.76
N LEU A 134 21.66 31.18 -6.68
CA LEU A 134 20.39 30.55 -7.05
C LEU A 134 20.58 29.14 -7.65
N GLU A 135 21.66 28.92 -8.39
CA GLU A 135 21.94 27.65 -9.04
C GLU A 135 22.59 26.62 -8.09
N PHE A 136 23.57 27.04 -7.28
CA PHE A 136 24.42 26.14 -6.51
C PHE A 136 24.24 26.22 -4.99
N SER A 137 23.51 27.20 -4.44
CA SER A 137 23.27 27.26 -2.99
C SER A 137 22.28 26.18 -2.56
N GLU A 138 22.79 25.21 -1.79
CA GLU A 138 21.97 24.18 -1.16
C GLU A 138 20.86 24.77 -0.27
N GLN A 139 21.12 25.91 0.39
CA GLN A 139 20.11 26.57 1.21
C GLN A 139 18.94 27.10 0.37
N ILE A 140 19.22 27.67 -0.81
CA ILE A 140 18.18 28.17 -1.70
C ILE A 140 17.41 27.00 -2.33
N ARG A 141 18.09 25.90 -2.67
CA ARG A 141 17.45 24.67 -3.17
C ARG A 141 16.43 24.12 -2.19
N VAL A 142 16.78 24.00 -0.90
CA VAL A 142 15.83 23.55 0.14
C VAL A 142 14.62 24.46 0.25
N PHE A 143 14.80 25.79 0.17
CA PHE A 143 13.67 26.73 0.21
C PHE A 143 12.79 26.67 -1.05
N ARG A 144 13.35 26.30 -2.20
CA ARG A 144 12.60 26.13 -3.45
C ARG A 144 11.62 24.94 -3.39
N ASP A 145 11.91 23.93 -2.57
CA ASP A 145 11.03 22.76 -2.44
C ASP A 145 9.82 23.01 -1.55
N VAL A 146 9.88 24.01 -0.65
CA VAL A 146 8.80 24.31 0.30
C VAL A 146 7.46 24.66 -0.38
N PRO A 147 7.42 25.53 -1.42
CA PRO A 147 6.19 25.78 -2.17
C PRO A 147 5.62 24.52 -2.83
N LEU A 148 6.49 23.67 -3.41
CA LEU A 148 6.07 22.43 -4.06
C LEU A 148 5.39 21.47 -3.07
N ILE A 149 5.97 21.31 -1.88
CA ILE A 149 5.39 20.50 -0.79
C ILE A 149 4.02 21.04 -0.36
N ARG A 150 3.86 22.37 -0.31
CA ARG A 150 2.59 23.00 0.05
C ARG A 150 1.51 22.82 -1.01
N GLU A 151 1.88 22.87 -2.28
CA GLU A 151 0.98 22.58 -3.39
C GLU A 151 0.49 21.13 -3.34
N THR A 152 1.41 20.17 -3.17
CA THR A 152 1.03 18.75 -3.06
C THR A 152 0.10 18.48 -1.88
N ALA A 153 0.28 19.17 -0.75
CA ALA A 153 -0.60 19.04 0.40
C ALA A 153 -2.04 19.53 0.12
N ILE A 154 -2.19 20.55 -0.74
CA ILE A 154 -3.51 21.04 -1.15
C ILE A 154 -4.20 20.01 -2.06
N ASP A 155 -3.47 19.44 -3.01
CA ASP A 155 -4.00 18.41 -3.91
C ASP A 155 -4.38 17.13 -3.17
N GLU A 156 -3.57 16.71 -2.20
CA GLU A 156 -3.89 15.58 -1.31
C GLU A 156 -5.16 15.84 -0.50
N ALA A 157 -5.29 17.04 0.06
CA ALA A 157 -6.50 17.44 0.79
C ALA A 157 -7.73 17.55 -0.13
N ALA A 158 -7.55 17.92 -1.39
CA ALA A 158 -8.61 17.94 -2.39
C ALA A 158 -9.05 16.51 -2.78
N GLY A 159 -8.08 15.59 -2.95
CA GLY A 159 -8.33 14.18 -3.28
C GLY A 159 -9.13 13.43 -2.21
N ASP A 160 -9.18 13.98 -1.00
CA ASP A 160 -9.99 13.45 0.09
C ASP A 160 -11.52 13.53 -0.18
N PHE A 161 -11.94 14.40 -1.10
CA PHE A 161 -13.32 14.57 -1.57
C PHE A 161 -13.63 13.82 -2.87
N ASP A 162 -12.63 13.18 -3.48
CA ASP A 162 -12.82 12.41 -4.70
C ASP A 162 -13.57 11.11 -4.42
N ALA A 163 -14.26 10.62 -5.45
CA ALA A 163 -14.97 9.35 -5.38
C ALA A 163 -13.96 8.19 -5.29
N GLN A 164 -14.01 7.44 -4.19
CA GLN A 164 -13.17 6.26 -3.98
C GLN A 164 -13.96 5.00 -4.33
N THR A 165 -13.44 4.22 -5.27
CA THR A 165 -13.99 2.90 -5.60
C THR A 165 -13.25 1.83 -4.83
N PHE A 166 -13.95 0.78 -4.42
CA PHE A 166 -13.36 -0.35 -3.73
C PHE A 166 -13.96 -1.67 -4.21
N ALA A 167 -13.17 -2.73 -4.14
CA ALA A 167 -13.58 -4.08 -4.46
C ALA A 167 -12.84 -5.05 -3.54
N ASP A 168 -13.59 -5.91 -2.86
CA ASP A 168 -13.10 -6.87 -1.89
C ASP A 168 -13.63 -8.26 -2.22
N THR A 169 -12.79 -9.27 -2.04
CA THR A 169 -13.17 -10.68 -2.17
C THR A 169 -12.57 -11.46 -1.00
N ASN A 170 -13.36 -12.32 -0.40
CA ASN A 170 -12.97 -13.14 0.74
C ASN A 170 -13.50 -14.56 0.55
N MET A 171 -12.62 -15.55 0.73
CA MET A 171 -12.98 -16.97 0.71
C MET A 171 -12.41 -17.65 1.94
N ILE A 172 -13.28 -18.29 2.71
CA ILE A 172 -12.96 -19.04 3.92
C ILE A 172 -13.47 -20.46 3.73
N ASP A 173 -12.57 -21.43 3.81
CA ASP A 173 -12.90 -22.85 3.84
C ASP A 173 -12.49 -23.39 5.21
N THR A 174 -13.48 -23.80 6.00
CA THR A 174 -13.29 -24.33 7.35
C THR A 174 -13.50 -25.82 7.36
N ASN A 175 -12.51 -26.56 7.85
CA ASN A 175 -12.58 -28.00 8.03
C ASN A 175 -12.13 -28.37 9.45
N THR A 176 -13.09 -28.58 10.35
CA THR A 176 -12.80 -28.88 11.76
C THR A 176 -13.44 -30.20 12.18
N PRO A 177 -12.74 -31.03 12.98
CA PRO A 177 -13.36 -32.21 13.57
C PRO A 177 -14.42 -31.77 14.58
N VAL A 178 -15.57 -32.46 14.61
CA VAL A 178 -16.64 -32.17 15.55
C VAL A 178 -16.81 -33.31 16.55
N GLY A 179 -16.80 -32.96 17.84
CA GLY A 179 -16.98 -33.93 18.93
C GLY A 179 -18.44 -34.11 19.37
N SER A 180 -19.38 -33.38 18.75
CA SER A 180 -20.79 -33.36 19.16
C SER A 180 -21.73 -33.38 17.97
N LEU A 181 -22.85 -34.12 18.12
CA LEU A 181 -23.91 -34.21 17.11
C LEU A 181 -24.62 -32.86 16.89
N LEU A 182 -24.57 -31.94 17.86
CA LEU A 182 -25.28 -30.65 17.79
C LEU A 182 -24.64 -29.63 16.84
N THR A 183 -23.44 -29.90 16.32
CA THR A 183 -22.74 -28.95 15.43
C THR A 183 -23.00 -29.24 13.94
N THR A 184 -23.02 -30.52 13.56
CA THR A 184 -23.25 -30.98 12.17
C THR A 184 -24.54 -31.77 11.99
N GLY A 185 -25.13 -32.29 13.07
CA GLY A 185 -26.28 -33.20 13.01
C GLY A 185 -25.96 -34.62 12.57
N GLY A 186 -24.68 -35.02 12.54
CA GLY A 186 -24.28 -36.42 12.30
C GLY A 186 -22.96 -36.63 11.55
N ALA A 187 -22.41 -35.61 10.89
CA ALA A 187 -21.11 -35.74 10.21
C ALA A 187 -19.94 -35.66 11.21
N SER A 188 -18.89 -36.46 11.01
CA SER A 188 -17.70 -36.49 11.88
C SER A 188 -16.79 -35.26 11.77
N ARG A 189 -16.95 -34.47 10.69
CA ARG A 189 -16.24 -33.22 10.46
C ARG A 189 -17.19 -32.15 9.94
N PHE A 190 -16.96 -30.92 10.38
CA PHE A 190 -17.65 -29.72 9.91
C PHE A 190 -16.90 -29.13 8.72
N HIS A 191 -17.63 -28.96 7.61
CA HIS A 191 -17.16 -28.34 6.39
C HIS A 191 -18.03 -27.13 6.09
N ASP A 192 -17.41 -25.95 6.04
CA ASP A 192 -18.07 -24.69 5.72
C ASP A 192 -17.23 -23.90 4.74
N LEU A 193 -17.78 -23.71 3.54
CA LEU A 193 -17.21 -22.85 2.52
C LEU A 193 -18.02 -21.57 2.47
N ASN A 194 -17.40 -20.46 2.87
CA ASN A 194 -17.96 -19.13 2.76
C ASN A 194 -17.14 -18.32 1.75
N TRP A 195 -17.82 -17.82 0.73
CA TRP A 195 -17.27 -16.90 -0.24
C TRP A 195 -18.07 -15.60 -0.20
N SER A 196 -17.40 -14.47 -0.16
CA SER A 196 -18.06 -13.18 -0.31
C SER A 196 -17.25 -12.26 -1.21
N ALA A 197 -17.94 -11.52 -2.06
CA ALA A 197 -17.36 -10.52 -2.91
C ALA A 197 -18.20 -9.25 -2.78
N GLY A 198 -17.56 -8.10 -2.77
CA GLY A 198 -18.26 -6.83 -2.69
C GLY A 198 -17.48 -5.74 -3.39
N GLY A 199 -18.18 -4.68 -3.73
CA GLY A 199 -17.56 -3.49 -4.27
C GLY A 199 -18.52 -2.33 -4.23
N GLY A 200 -17.99 -1.13 -4.36
CA GLY A 200 -18.78 0.07 -4.23
C GLY A 200 -18.00 1.32 -4.55
N VAL A 201 -18.71 2.44 -4.39
CA VAL A 201 -18.17 3.78 -4.51
C VAL A 201 -18.56 4.54 -3.25
N LYS A 202 -17.61 5.25 -2.65
CA LYS A 202 -17.83 6.14 -1.52
C LYS A 202 -17.24 7.50 -1.82
N GLN A 203 -17.88 8.56 -1.37
CA GLN A 203 -17.45 9.94 -1.59
C GLN A 203 -17.77 10.81 -0.37
N LYS A 204 -16.84 11.71 -0.04
CA LYS A 204 -17.08 12.78 0.94
C LYS A 204 -17.48 14.06 0.20
N ASN A 205 -18.49 14.76 0.69
CA ASN A 205 -18.89 16.06 0.17
C ASN A 205 -18.13 17.18 0.90
N SER A 206 -17.87 18.29 0.22
CA SER A 206 -17.27 19.49 0.81
C SER A 206 -18.08 20.09 1.97
N LEU A 207 -19.38 19.80 2.03
CA LEU A 207 -20.29 20.17 3.12
C LEU A 207 -20.18 19.26 4.35
N GLY A 208 -19.25 18.28 4.36
CA GLY A 208 -19.03 17.34 5.48
C GLY A 208 -19.89 16.08 5.45
N GLY A 209 -20.78 15.93 4.45
CA GLY A 209 -21.56 14.70 4.25
C GLY A 209 -20.75 13.57 3.64
N GLN A 210 -21.19 12.32 3.84
CA GLN A 210 -20.60 11.13 3.24
C GLN A 210 -21.67 10.31 2.53
N PHE A 211 -21.40 9.93 1.29
CA PHE A 211 -22.26 9.09 0.46
C PHE A 211 -21.53 7.79 0.10
N GLU A 212 -22.22 6.66 0.20
CA GLU A 212 -21.69 5.36 -0.20
C GLU A 212 -22.77 4.51 -0.84
N VAL A 213 -22.41 3.88 -1.96
CA VAL A 213 -23.19 2.83 -2.61
C VAL A 213 -22.32 1.60 -2.71
N SER A 214 -22.76 0.50 -2.11
CA SER A 214 -22.01 -0.76 -2.12
C SER A 214 -22.92 -1.94 -2.38
N GLN A 215 -22.41 -2.88 -3.18
CA GLN A 215 -23.05 -4.15 -3.50
C GLN A 215 -22.18 -5.26 -2.93
N ARG A 216 -22.79 -6.17 -2.18
CA ARG A 216 -22.14 -7.36 -1.64
C ARG A 216 -22.88 -8.61 -2.07
N PHE A 217 -22.12 -9.62 -2.46
CA PHE A 217 -22.55 -10.98 -2.74
C PHE A 217 -21.90 -11.92 -1.73
N GLY A 218 -22.65 -12.93 -1.32
CA GLY A 218 -22.19 -13.98 -0.42
C GLY A 218 -22.69 -15.33 -0.91
N TYR A 219 -21.89 -16.35 -0.70
CA TYR A 219 -22.21 -17.73 -0.98
C TYR A 219 -21.70 -18.57 0.18
N GLN A 220 -22.56 -19.38 0.78
CA GLN A 220 -22.19 -20.28 1.86
C GLN A 220 -22.64 -21.70 1.52
N ASN A 221 -21.75 -22.67 1.71
CA ASN A 221 -22.05 -24.07 1.62
C ASN A 221 -21.60 -24.79 2.89
N ASN A 222 -22.56 -25.34 3.63
CA ASN A 222 -22.33 -25.96 4.92
C ASN A 222 -22.95 -27.37 4.97
N ASN A 223 -22.23 -28.34 5.53
CA ASN A 223 -22.68 -29.72 5.69
C ASN A 223 -23.53 -29.98 6.96
N SER A 224 -23.95 -28.94 7.68
CA SER A 224 -24.76 -29.05 8.88
C SER A 224 -26.25 -29.22 8.58
N THR A 225 -26.90 -30.17 9.25
CA THR A 225 -28.36 -30.41 9.10
C THR A 225 -29.24 -29.25 9.58
N TYR A 226 -28.69 -28.34 10.39
CA TYR A 226 -29.39 -27.13 10.85
C TYR A 226 -29.43 -26.02 9.79
N PHE A 227 -28.70 -26.19 8.68
CA PHE A 227 -28.65 -25.26 7.58
C PHE A 227 -29.36 -25.88 6.37
N THR A 228 -30.66 -25.58 6.21
CA THR A 228 -31.46 -26.05 5.07
C THR A 228 -31.98 -24.85 4.28
N PRO A 229 -31.66 -24.72 2.99
CA PRO A 229 -30.75 -25.56 2.19
C PRO A 229 -29.27 -25.37 2.59
N THR A 230 -28.44 -26.37 2.30
CA THR A 230 -27.00 -26.38 2.62
C THR A 230 -26.21 -25.35 1.81
N GLU A 231 -26.70 -25.02 0.61
CA GLU A 231 -26.13 -24.01 -0.29
C GLU A 231 -27.02 -22.76 -0.27
N GLN A 232 -26.45 -21.62 0.09
CA GLN A 232 -27.18 -20.35 0.17
C GLN A 232 -26.39 -19.22 -0.49
N GLY A 233 -27.08 -18.46 -1.32
CA GLY A 233 -26.59 -17.22 -1.90
C GLY A 233 -27.25 -16.03 -1.21
N THR A 234 -26.47 -14.99 -0.93
CA THR A 234 -26.96 -13.72 -0.40
C THR A 234 -26.48 -12.58 -1.27
N ALA A 235 -27.32 -11.56 -1.45
CA ALA A 235 -26.96 -10.32 -2.12
C ALA A 235 -27.48 -9.16 -1.28
N ARG A 236 -26.67 -8.12 -1.09
CA ARG A 236 -27.02 -6.92 -0.33
C ARG A 236 -26.55 -5.69 -1.09
N LEU A 237 -27.51 -4.87 -1.51
CA LEU A 237 -27.26 -3.52 -1.97
C LEU A 237 -27.43 -2.57 -0.77
N THR A 238 -26.44 -1.73 -0.52
CA THR A 238 -26.45 -0.74 0.56
C THR A 238 -26.27 0.64 -0.04
N LEU A 239 -27.18 1.55 0.31
CA LEU A 239 -27.05 2.97 0.04
C LEU A 239 -27.00 3.69 1.39
N ARG A 240 -25.89 4.39 1.65
CA ARG A 240 -25.64 5.07 2.91
C ARG A 240 -25.36 6.54 2.64
N TYR A 241 -26.09 7.40 3.35
CA TYR A 241 -25.84 8.82 3.39
C TYR A 241 -25.76 9.27 4.85
N THR A 242 -24.63 9.84 5.24
CA THR A 242 -24.40 10.32 6.61
C THR A 242 -24.09 11.80 6.55
N GLN A 243 -24.86 12.60 7.31
CA GLN A 243 -24.64 14.03 7.45
C GLN A 243 -24.42 14.36 8.93
N PRO A 244 -23.28 14.93 9.32
CA PRO A 244 -23.09 15.41 10.69
C PRO A 244 -24.04 16.59 10.94
N LEU A 245 -24.68 16.59 12.10
CA LEU A 245 -25.44 17.71 12.61
C LEU A 245 -24.51 18.45 13.58
N LEU A 246 -24.21 19.72 13.25
CA LEU A 246 -23.41 20.71 13.99
C LEU A 246 -22.60 20.21 15.20
#